data_AF-A0A067FZI7-F1
#
_entry.id   AF-A0A067FZI7-F1
#
_cell.length_a   1.000
_cell.length_b   1.000
_cell.length_c   1.000
_cell.angle_alpha   90.00
_cell.angle_beta   90.00
_cell.angle_gamma   90.00
#
_symmetry.space_group_name_H-M   'P 1'
#
loop_
_entity.id
_entity.type
_entity.pdbx_description
1 polymer ?
#
loop_
_entity_poly.entity_id
_entity_poly.type
_entity_poly.pdbx_seq_one_letter_code
_entity_poly.pdbx_strand_id
1 'polypeptide(L)'
;MTTVVPTSEEDPALAVVRFTSELAWADAGPEAAEEQVNRLCLEAQESMVMGRWMDLASLMLTSADLMFSKVSDKDLECIFTVICNLVTKPESLDEVHEMTKLISGKIIQQPNDKPAMRLKILFNLYNLLENPYSRFFVYMKALNLAVNGKVTEHIIPSFKKIDSFLKEWNIDIKDKRALFLGIANVLKESRSSSKDSFKFLTKYLATFSGEDAHTMDEAKEEAVRTIIEFVKSPDMFQCDLLDMPAIGQLENDAKYASVYQLLKIFLTQRLDGYLEFQAGNSALLKSYGLVHEDCIAKMRLMSLVDLGSNESGQIPYGLIKDTLQVYFLTFLLLDLWYGLFVVNVLQVS
;
A
#
# COMPACT_ATOMS: atom_id res chain seq x y z
N MET A 1 17.97 15.08 -8.84
CA MET A 1 17.90 16.56 -8.82
C MET A 1 17.74 17.03 -10.25
N THR A 2 16.59 17.57 -10.59
CA THR A 2 16.43 18.34 -11.83
C THR A 2 16.76 19.77 -11.47
N THR A 3 18.02 20.16 -11.66
CA THR A 3 18.45 21.54 -11.40
C THR A 3 17.83 22.41 -12.49
N VAL A 4 16.92 23.31 -12.13
CA VAL A 4 16.41 24.31 -13.07
C VAL A 4 17.57 25.27 -13.35
N VAL A 5 18.11 25.21 -14.57
CA VAL A 5 19.12 26.15 -15.05
C VAL A 5 18.37 27.33 -15.68
N PRO A 6 18.37 28.51 -15.07
CA PRO A 6 17.76 29.69 -15.70
C PRO A 6 18.56 30.04 -16.95
N THR A 7 17.89 30.02 -18.11
CA THR A 7 18.44 30.42 -19.42
C THR A 7 18.07 31.86 -19.79
N SER A 8 17.34 32.55 -18.91
CA SER A 8 16.79 33.91 -19.09
C SER A 8 17.18 34.78 -17.89
N GLU A 9 17.28 36.11 -18.07
CA GLU A 9 17.52 37.08 -17.00
C GLU A 9 16.34 37.20 -16.02
N GLU A 10 15.15 36.76 -16.43
CA GLU A 10 13.93 36.77 -15.60
C GLU A 10 13.86 35.55 -14.66
N ASP A 11 13.39 35.78 -13.44
CA ASP A 11 13.18 34.72 -12.45
C ASP A 11 12.16 33.67 -12.95
N PRO A 12 12.46 32.37 -12.83
CA PRO A 12 11.57 31.31 -13.32
C PRO A 12 10.14 31.38 -12.76
N ALA A 13 9.95 31.83 -11.51
CA ALA A 13 8.61 31.96 -10.92
C ALA A 13 7.80 33.06 -11.62
N LEU A 14 8.43 34.20 -11.93
CA LEU A 14 7.78 35.28 -12.68
C LEU A 14 7.43 34.87 -14.11
N ALA A 15 8.33 34.14 -14.78
CA ALA A 15 8.06 33.61 -16.11
C ALA A 15 6.85 32.66 -16.12
N VAL A 16 6.73 31.78 -15.10
CA VAL A 16 5.58 30.88 -14.95
C VAL A 16 4.30 31.65 -14.60
N VAL A 17 4.37 32.66 -13.74
CA VAL A 17 3.20 33.52 -13.43
C VAL A 17 2.70 34.21 -14.70
N ARG A 18 3.59 34.81 -15.49
CA ARG A 18 3.22 35.47 -16.75
C ARG A 18 2.57 34.47 -17.71
N PHE A 19 3.25 33.37 -17.99
CA PHE A 19 2.77 32.35 -18.94
C PHE A 19 1.39 31.78 -18.55
N THR A 20 1.22 31.40 -17.27
CA THR A 20 -0.05 30.85 -16.81
C THR A 20 -1.17 31.89 -16.79
N SER A 21 -0.85 33.17 -16.53
CA SER A 21 -1.82 34.27 -16.57
C SER A 21 -2.27 34.60 -17.99
N GLU A 22 -1.34 34.65 -18.95
CA GLU A 22 -1.65 34.88 -20.37
C GLU A 22 -2.63 33.81 -20.89
N LEU A 23 -2.40 32.54 -20.53
CA LEU A 23 -3.28 31.44 -20.91
C LEU A 23 -4.61 31.41 -20.15
N ALA A 24 -4.64 31.87 -18.91
CA ALA A 24 -5.86 31.98 -18.13
C ALA A 24 -6.79 33.06 -18.70
N TRP A 25 -6.22 34.17 -19.19
CA TRP A 25 -6.95 35.34 -19.68
C TRP A 25 -6.98 35.49 -21.20
N ALA A 26 -6.54 34.47 -21.95
CA ALA A 26 -6.52 34.49 -23.42
C ALA A 26 -7.88 34.81 -24.05
N ASP A 27 -8.98 34.45 -23.37
CA ASP A 27 -10.35 34.67 -23.85
C ASP A 27 -10.91 36.08 -23.51
N ALA A 28 -10.19 36.88 -22.71
CA ALA A 28 -10.71 38.14 -22.15
C ALA A 28 -10.50 39.39 -23.04
N GLY A 29 -9.97 39.23 -24.25
CA GLY A 29 -9.58 40.35 -25.12
C GLY A 29 -8.24 40.96 -24.72
N PRO A 30 -7.51 41.58 -25.66
CA PRO A 30 -6.09 41.92 -25.49
C PRO A 30 -5.81 42.91 -24.35
N GLU A 31 -6.61 43.99 -24.24
CA GLU A 31 -6.41 45.02 -23.21
C GLU A 31 -6.67 44.50 -21.79
N ALA A 32 -7.78 43.76 -21.58
CA ALA A 32 -8.12 43.20 -20.27
C ALA A 32 -7.16 42.08 -19.85
N ALA A 33 -6.69 41.27 -20.81
CA ALA A 33 -5.69 40.25 -20.54
C ALA A 33 -4.35 40.88 -20.12
N GLU A 34 -3.87 41.90 -20.83
CA GLU A 34 -2.61 42.58 -20.53
C GLU A 34 -2.64 43.26 -19.15
N GLU A 35 -3.71 43.97 -18.81
CA GLU A 35 -3.87 44.59 -17.49
C GLU A 35 -3.80 43.56 -16.37
N GLN A 36 -4.49 42.43 -16.56
CA GLN A 36 -4.61 41.39 -15.54
C GLN A 36 -3.33 40.56 -15.38
N VAL A 37 -2.61 40.29 -16.47
CA VAL A 37 -1.29 39.65 -16.45
C VAL A 37 -0.29 40.54 -15.71
N ASN A 38 -0.25 41.84 -16.04
CA ASN A 38 0.65 42.79 -15.38
C ASN A 38 0.38 42.88 -13.87
N ARG A 39 -0.90 42.92 -13.46
CA ARG A 39 -1.28 42.92 -12.04
C ARG A 39 -0.74 41.69 -11.30
N LEU A 40 -0.92 40.50 -11.86
CA LEU A 40 -0.48 39.24 -11.23
C LEU A 40 1.05 39.14 -11.18
N CYS A 41 1.75 39.61 -12.22
CA CYS A 41 3.22 39.67 -12.22
C CYS A 41 3.76 40.64 -11.14
N LEU A 42 3.12 41.80 -10.96
CA LEU A 42 3.50 42.75 -9.91
C LEU A 42 3.29 42.17 -8.51
N GLU A 43 2.15 41.52 -8.27
CA GLU A 43 1.85 40.85 -7.00
C GLU A 43 2.84 39.71 -6.69
N ALA A 44 3.22 38.94 -7.71
CA ALA A 44 4.26 37.91 -7.58
C ALA A 44 5.62 38.52 -7.24
N GLN A 45 6.02 39.60 -7.92
CA GLN A 45 7.29 40.27 -7.66
C GLN A 45 7.32 40.88 -6.25
N GLU A 46 6.24 41.51 -5.80
CA GLU A 46 6.12 42.03 -4.44
C GLU A 46 6.23 40.91 -3.40
N SER A 47 5.59 39.76 -3.64
CA SER A 47 5.68 38.60 -2.76
C SER A 47 7.12 38.07 -2.65
N MET A 48 7.85 38.03 -3.76
CA MET A 48 9.26 37.61 -3.77
C MET A 48 10.16 38.58 -3.00
N VAL A 49 10.02 39.90 -3.20
CA VAL A 49 10.85 40.91 -2.54
C VAL A 49 10.59 40.94 -1.03
N MET A 50 9.33 40.74 -0.63
CA MET A 50 8.92 40.71 0.78
C MET A 50 9.13 39.35 1.46
N GLY A 51 9.64 38.34 0.75
CA GLY A 51 9.84 36.99 1.29
C GLY A 51 8.54 36.25 1.61
N ARG A 52 7.41 36.63 1.02
CA ARG A 52 6.09 36.00 1.21
C ARG A 52 5.94 34.80 0.26
N TRP A 53 6.74 33.76 0.48
CA TRP A 53 6.81 32.60 -0.41
C TRP A 53 5.50 31.79 -0.45
N MET A 54 4.79 31.72 0.68
CA MET A 54 3.49 31.06 0.75
C MET A 54 2.43 31.76 -0.12
N ASP A 55 2.38 33.09 -0.11
CA ASP A 55 1.46 33.88 -0.93
C ASP A 55 1.76 33.67 -2.42
N LEU A 56 3.06 33.70 -2.78
CA LEU A 56 3.49 33.42 -4.15
C LEU A 56 3.09 32.01 -4.61
N ALA A 57 3.29 30.99 -3.77
CA ALA A 57 2.88 29.62 -4.10
C ALA A 57 1.36 29.52 -4.29
N SER A 58 0.56 30.17 -3.43
CA SER A 58 -0.89 30.21 -3.56
C SER A 58 -1.36 30.86 -4.87
N LEU A 59 -0.75 31.99 -5.22
CA LEU A 59 -1.00 32.72 -6.47
C LEU A 59 -0.71 31.82 -7.69
N MET A 60 0.48 31.21 -7.73
CA MET A 60 0.90 30.34 -8.83
C MET A 60 0.01 29.09 -8.96
N LEU A 61 -0.34 28.45 -7.85
CA LEU A 61 -1.20 27.26 -7.85
C LEU A 61 -2.60 27.56 -8.41
N THR A 62 -3.15 28.73 -8.09
CA THR A 62 -4.48 29.14 -8.56
C THR A 62 -4.54 29.23 -10.09
N SER A 63 -3.51 29.81 -10.72
CA SER A 63 -3.41 29.86 -12.18
C SER A 63 -3.06 28.49 -12.77
N ALA A 64 -2.18 27.72 -12.12
CA ALA A 64 -1.73 26.41 -12.60
C ALA A 64 -2.83 25.33 -12.58
N ASP A 65 -3.79 25.41 -11.66
CA ASP A 65 -4.93 24.47 -11.62
C ASP A 65 -5.75 24.50 -12.92
N LEU A 66 -5.83 25.65 -13.59
CA LEU A 66 -6.54 25.82 -14.86
C LEU A 66 -5.76 25.27 -16.06
N MET A 67 -4.47 24.95 -15.89
CA MET A 67 -3.57 24.62 -16.99
C MET A 67 -3.62 23.14 -17.38
N PHE A 68 -4.09 22.25 -16.50
CA PHE A 68 -4.08 20.80 -16.76
C PHE A 68 -4.74 20.38 -18.09
N SER A 69 -5.77 21.12 -18.51
CA SER A 69 -6.50 20.92 -19.76
C SER A 69 -6.07 21.83 -20.92
N LYS A 70 -5.29 22.89 -20.65
CA LYS A 70 -4.95 23.95 -21.61
C LYS A 70 -3.55 23.84 -22.22
N VAL A 71 -2.62 23.13 -21.58
CA VAL A 71 -1.22 23.05 -22.03
C VAL A 71 -0.75 21.62 -22.26
N SER A 72 0.43 21.49 -22.88
CA SER A 72 1.08 20.20 -23.09
C SER A 72 1.59 19.60 -21.76
N ASP A 73 1.76 18.28 -21.74
CA ASP A 73 2.28 17.57 -20.55
C ASP A 73 3.68 18.03 -20.14
N LYS A 74 4.51 18.45 -21.10
CA LYS A 74 5.86 18.98 -20.83
C LYS A 74 5.80 20.35 -20.15
N ASP A 75 4.86 21.21 -20.57
CA ASP A 75 4.69 22.54 -19.97
C ASP A 75 4.12 22.41 -18.55
N LEU A 76 3.19 21.49 -18.31
CA LEU A 76 2.70 21.19 -16.95
C LEU A 76 3.83 20.76 -16.02
N GLU A 77 4.66 19.83 -16.47
CA GLU A 77 5.79 19.37 -15.68
C GLU A 77 6.75 20.50 -15.35
N CYS A 78 7.00 21.41 -16.31
CA CYS A 78 7.83 22.60 -16.08
C CYS A 78 7.21 23.55 -15.05
N ILE A 79 5.94 23.94 -15.24
CA ILE A 79 5.18 24.83 -14.35
C ILE A 79 5.24 24.31 -12.92
N PHE A 80 4.86 23.04 -12.72
CA PHE A 80 4.82 22.45 -11.39
C PHE A 80 6.22 22.20 -10.82
N THR A 81 7.25 21.99 -11.64
CA THR A 81 8.64 21.92 -11.16
C THR A 81 9.06 23.25 -10.55
N VAL A 82 8.75 24.38 -11.20
CA VAL A 82 9.05 25.71 -10.67
C VAL A 82 8.26 25.98 -9.39
N ILE A 83 6.96 25.65 -9.35
CA ILE A 83 6.13 25.80 -8.15
C ILE A 83 6.69 24.97 -6.99
N CYS A 84 7.04 23.70 -7.23
CA CYS A 84 7.60 22.84 -6.20
C CYS A 84 8.96 23.36 -5.70
N ASN A 85 9.80 23.96 -6.55
CA ASN A 85 11.06 24.55 -6.12
C ASN A 85 10.90 25.75 -5.16
N LEU A 86 9.71 26.35 -5.06
CA LEU A 86 9.48 27.41 -4.07
C LEU A 86 9.66 26.92 -2.62
N VAL A 87 9.46 25.63 -2.35
CA VAL A 87 9.65 25.08 -0.98
C VAL A 87 11.09 25.13 -0.49
N THR A 88 12.06 25.41 -1.38
CA THR A 88 13.47 25.55 -1.00
C THR A 88 13.87 27.00 -0.70
N LYS A 89 12.94 27.95 -0.78
CA LYS A 89 13.19 29.38 -0.57
C LYS A 89 13.03 29.84 0.90
N PRO A 90 12.03 29.35 1.66
CA PRO A 90 11.90 29.71 3.07
C PRO A 90 13.08 29.22 3.91
N GLU A 91 13.43 29.99 4.94
CA GLU A 91 14.43 29.58 5.94
C GLU A 91 13.79 28.75 7.07
N SER A 92 12.49 28.93 7.33
CA SER A 92 11.76 28.24 8.39
C SER A 92 11.26 26.87 7.94
N LEU A 93 11.61 25.82 8.68
CA LEU A 93 11.10 24.46 8.43
C LEU A 93 9.58 24.36 8.53
N ASP A 94 8.96 25.16 9.40
CA ASP A 94 7.50 25.20 9.56
C ASP A 94 6.84 25.81 8.32
N GLU A 95 7.42 26.86 7.75
CA GLU A 95 6.95 27.48 6.53
C GLU A 95 7.09 26.52 5.33
N VAL A 96 8.23 25.82 5.22
CA VAL A 96 8.42 24.76 4.21
C VAL A 96 7.34 23.69 4.34
N HIS A 97 6.99 23.29 5.56
CA HIS A 97 5.96 22.28 5.80
C HIS A 97 4.56 22.78 5.41
N GLU A 98 4.19 24.01 5.76
CA GLU A 98 2.89 24.58 5.38
C GLU A 98 2.78 24.82 3.86
N MET A 99 3.87 25.27 3.20
CA MET A 99 3.91 25.34 1.74
C MET A 99 3.76 23.95 1.10
N THR A 100 4.39 22.93 1.69
CA THR A 100 4.25 21.54 1.25
C THR A 100 2.80 21.06 1.36
N LYS A 101 2.10 21.39 2.45
CA LYS A 101 0.66 21.10 2.61
C LYS A 101 -0.17 21.79 1.54
N LEU A 102 0.08 23.07 1.29
CA LEU A 102 -0.64 23.85 0.28
C LEU A 102 -0.47 23.25 -1.12
N ILE A 103 0.78 23.05 -1.55
CA ILE A 103 1.12 22.54 -2.89
C ILE A 103 0.55 21.12 -3.08
N SER A 104 0.82 20.21 -2.15
CA SER A 104 0.32 18.83 -2.25
C SER A 104 -1.20 18.76 -2.18
N GLY A 105 -1.85 19.60 -1.37
CA GLY A 105 -3.30 19.71 -1.27
C GLY A 105 -3.96 20.12 -2.59
N LYS A 106 -3.35 21.08 -3.30
CA LYS A 106 -3.80 21.49 -4.63
C LYS A 106 -3.58 20.41 -5.69
N ILE A 107 -2.41 19.76 -5.69
CA ILE A 107 -2.12 18.70 -6.66
C ILE A 107 -3.12 17.53 -6.55
N ILE A 108 -3.60 17.19 -5.35
CA ILE A 108 -4.54 16.08 -5.16
C ILE A 108 -6.02 16.47 -5.29
N GLN A 109 -6.35 17.75 -5.55
CA GLN A 109 -7.73 18.23 -5.57
C GLN A 109 -8.60 17.56 -6.67
N GLN A 110 -7.99 17.21 -7.81
CA GLN A 110 -8.66 16.51 -8.92
C GLN A 110 -7.92 15.20 -9.23
N PRO A 111 -8.10 14.14 -8.41
CA PRO A 111 -7.28 12.94 -8.50
C PRO A 111 -7.47 12.13 -9.79
N ASN A 112 -8.58 12.33 -10.51
CA ASN A 112 -8.90 11.60 -11.74
C ASN A 112 -8.32 12.25 -13.00
N ASP A 113 -7.90 13.51 -12.92
CA ASP A 113 -7.34 14.25 -14.06
C ASP A 113 -5.81 14.08 -14.10
N LYS A 114 -5.31 13.42 -15.15
CA LYS A 114 -3.88 13.07 -15.33
C LYS A 114 -3.20 12.52 -14.04
N PRO A 115 -3.73 11.44 -13.42
CA PRO A 115 -3.25 10.93 -12.13
C PRO A 115 -1.76 10.59 -12.10
N ALA A 116 -1.24 9.98 -13.16
CA ALA A 116 0.18 9.65 -13.28
C ALA A 116 1.08 10.90 -13.31
N MET A 117 0.64 11.98 -13.96
CA MET A 117 1.36 13.27 -13.97
C MET A 117 1.36 13.91 -12.59
N ARG A 118 0.21 13.95 -11.91
CA ARG A 118 0.09 14.47 -10.54
C ARG A 118 0.97 13.70 -9.56
N LEU A 119 1.04 12.37 -9.72
CA LEU A 119 1.92 11.52 -8.92
C LEU A 119 3.40 11.83 -9.19
N LYS A 120 3.78 12.04 -10.46
CA LYS A 120 5.13 12.46 -10.83
C LYS A 120 5.50 13.81 -10.20
N ILE A 121 4.58 14.78 -10.19
CA ILE A 121 4.77 16.08 -9.55
C ILE A 121 4.96 15.92 -8.03
N LEU A 122 4.16 15.09 -7.36
CA LEU A 122 4.33 14.82 -5.92
C LEU A 122 5.69 14.18 -5.61
N PHE A 123 6.19 13.27 -6.44
CA PHE A 123 7.53 12.72 -6.26
C PHE A 123 8.63 13.76 -6.50
N ASN A 124 8.42 14.71 -7.43
CA ASN A 124 9.33 15.84 -7.57
C ASN A 124 9.37 16.67 -6.29
N LEU A 125 8.21 17.03 -5.74
CA LEU A 125 8.10 17.73 -4.45
C LEU A 125 8.80 16.95 -3.33
N TYR A 126 8.56 15.64 -3.21
CA TYR A 126 9.21 14.77 -2.22
C TYR A 126 10.74 14.87 -2.27
N ASN A 127 11.31 14.87 -3.48
CA ASN A 127 12.76 14.88 -3.69
C ASN A 127 13.42 16.23 -3.36
N LEU A 128 12.65 17.32 -3.31
CA LEU A 128 13.14 18.66 -2.97
C LEU A 128 13.13 18.92 -1.45
N LEU A 129 12.31 18.19 -0.70
CA LEU A 129 12.19 18.38 0.73
C LEU A 129 13.40 17.80 1.46
N GLU A 130 13.94 18.53 2.42
CA GLU A 130 14.96 18.03 3.35
C GLU A 130 14.35 17.55 4.67
N ASN A 131 13.23 18.15 5.08
CA ASN A 131 12.52 17.82 6.30
C ASN A 131 11.93 16.39 6.24
N PRO A 132 12.30 15.48 7.17
CA PRO A 132 11.85 14.09 7.15
C PRO A 132 10.33 13.90 7.24
N TYR A 133 9.66 14.68 8.09
CA TYR A 133 8.21 14.57 8.29
C TYR A 133 7.44 15.07 7.07
N SER A 134 7.91 16.15 6.43
CA SER A 134 7.32 16.67 5.20
C SER A 134 7.43 15.66 4.05
N ARG A 135 8.56 14.94 3.96
CA ARG A 135 8.71 13.81 3.02
C ARG A 135 7.67 12.72 3.25
N PHE A 136 7.49 12.28 4.50
CA PHE A 136 6.45 11.32 4.85
C PHE A 136 5.05 11.81 4.46
N PHE A 137 4.73 13.07 4.80
CA PHE A 137 3.44 13.68 4.49
C PHE A 137 3.15 13.64 2.98
N VAL A 138 4.11 14.07 2.15
CA VAL A 138 3.97 14.02 0.68
C VAL A 138 3.84 12.59 0.17
N TYR A 139 4.59 11.65 0.75
CA TYR A 139 4.49 10.24 0.37
C TYR A 139 3.09 9.66 0.66
N MET A 140 2.50 9.98 1.82
CA MET A 140 1.12 9.59 2.14
C MET A 140 0.09 10.22 1.20
N LYS A 141 0.29 11.49 0.79
CA LYS A 141 -0.57 12.10 -0.25
C LYS A 141 -0.41 11.40 -1.61
N ALA A 142 0.81 11.04 -1.99
CA ALA A 142 1.09 10.29 -3.21
C ALA A 142 0.43 8.90 -3.20
N LEU A 143 0.48 8.20 -2.07
CA LEU A 143 -0.19 6.90 -1.88
C LEU A 143 -1.71 7.02 -2.06
N ASN A 144 -2.34 8.00 -1.41
CA ASN A 144 -3.78 8.24 -1.54
C ASN A 144 -4.17 8.63 -2.98
N LEU A 145 -3.36 9.48 -3.63
CA LEU A 145 -3.57 9.85 -5.02
C LEU A 145 -3.48 8.63 -5.94
N ALA A 146 -2.52 7.73 -5.73
CA ALA A 146 -2.34 6.54 -6.55
C ALA A 146 -3.56 5.59 -6.46
N VAL A 147 -4.12 5.42 -5.25
CA VAL A 147 -5.36 4.65 -5.03
C VAL A 147 -6.53 5.32 -5.75
N ASN A 148 -6.80 6.60 -5.45
CA ASN A 148 -7.96 7.32 -5.99
C ASN A 148 -7.91 7.46 -7.52
N GLY A 149 -6.71 7.70 -8.06
CA GLY A 149 -6.45 7.83 -9.49
C GLY A 149 -6.29 6.50 -10.22
N LYS A 150 -6.36 5.35 -9.52
CA LYS A 150 -6.19 3.99 -10.07
C LYS A 150 -4.89 3.80 -10.86
N VAL A 151 -3.79 4.37 -10.35
CA VAL A 151 -2.44 4.29 -10.94
C VAL A 151 -1.43 3.72 -9.95
N THR A 152 -1.87 2.72 -9.18
CA THR A 152 -1.09 2.09 -8.10
C THR A 152 0.18 1.41 -8.61
N GLU A 153 0.22 0.99 -9.88
CA GLU A 153 1.38 0.43 -10.54
C GLU A 153 2.62 1.33 -10.49
N HIS A 154 2.43 2.65 -10.43
CA HIS A 154 3.54 3.61 -10.38
C HIS A 154 4.15 3.75 -8.97
N ILE A 155 3.40 3.45 -7.90
CA ILE A 155 3.91 3.58 -6.53
C ILE A 155 4.44 2.25 -5.96
N ILE A 156 3.94 1.10 -6.43
CA ILE A 156 4.35 -0.24 -5.97
C ILE A 156 5.88 -0.44 -5.91
N PRO A 157 6.69 0.00 -6.91
CA PRO A 157 8.14 -0.16 -6.85
C PRO A 157 8.81 0.48 -5.63
N SER A 158 8.21 1.56 -5.09
CA SER A 158 8.73 2.26 -3.91
C SER A 158 8.58 1.46 -2.62
N PHE A 159 7.65 0.49 -2.56
CA PHE A 159 7.38 -0.28 -1.34
C PHE A 159 8.58 -1.12 -0.89
N LYS A 160 9.45 -1.52 -1.83
CA LYS A 160 10.72 -2.21 -1.52
C LYS A 160 11.69 -1.37 -0.70
N LYS A 161 11.52 -0.04 -0.69
CA LYS A 161 12.40 0.91 0.01
C LYS A 161 11.81 1.41 1.33
N ILE A 162 10.63 0.95 1.73
CA ILE A 162 9.92 1.45 2.91
C ILE A 162 10.74 1.27 4.19
N ASP A 163 11.47 0.16 4.35
CA ASP A 163 12.32 -0.04 5.52
C ASP A 163 13.50 0.96 5.59
N SER A 164 13.94 1.52 4.44
CA SER A 164 14.88 2.65 4.40
C SER A 164 14.19 3.95 4.76
N PHE A 165 13.04 4.22 4.14
CA PHE A 165 12.28 5.45 4.36
C PHE A 165 11.82 5.61 5.81
N LEU A 166 11.46 4.51 6.49
CA LEU A 166 11.11 4.53 7.91
C LEU A 166 12.26 4.97 8.82
N LYS A 167 13.51 4.71 8.45
CA LYS A 167 14.69 5.19 9.18
C LYS A 167 14.93 6.67 8.96
N GLU A 168 14.52 7.18 7.80
CA GLU A 168 14.66 8.59 7.43
C GLU A 168 13.55 9.44 8.05
N TRP A 169 12.28 9.04 7.92
CA TRP A 169 11.11 9.87 8.23
C TRP A 169 10.91 10.19 9.71
N ASN A 170 11.53 9.44 10.63
CA ASN A 170 11.40 9.62 12.08
C ASN A 170 9.93 9.80 12.55
N ILE A 171 9.06 8.92 12.06
CA ILE A 171 7.62 8.98 12.33
C ILE A 171 7.23 8.18 13.58
N ASP A 172 6.13 8.58 14.19
CA ASP A 172 5.54 7.92 15.34
C ASP A 172 4.87 6.58 14.96
N ILE A 173 4.34 5.88 15.96
CA ILE A 173 3.71 4.57 15.74
C ILE A 173 2.38 4.71 14.98
N LYS A 174 1.63 5.80 15.19
CA LYS A 174 0.33 6.05 14.52
C LYS A 174 0.52 6.29 13.02
N ASP A 175 1.53 7.06 12.65
CA ASP A 175 1.90 7.29 11.25
C ASP A 175 2.44 6.02 10.59
N LYS A 176 3.22 5.21 11.32
CA LYS A 176 3.65 3.88 10.84
C LYS A 176 2.46 2.96 10.56
N ARG A 177 1.46 2.95 11.45
CA ARG A 177 0.20 2.20 11.25
C ARG A 177 -0.49 2.61 9.97
N ALA A 178 -0.74 3.91 9.80
CA ALA A 178 -1.40 4.45 8.61
C ALA A 178 -0.66 4.08 7.32
N LEU A 179 0.67 4.17 7.33
CA LEU A 179 1.52 3.78 6.20
C LEU A 179 1.41 2.29 5.87
N PHE A 180 1.61 1.41 6.84
CA PHE A 180 1.59 -0.04 6.59
C PHE A 180 0.21 -0.52 6.11
N LEU A 181 -0.87 0.00 6.69
CA LEU A 181 -2.22 -0.31 6.25
C LEU A 181 -2.48 0.21 4.83
N GLY A 182 -2.07 1.44 4.52
CA GLY A 182 -2.21 2.01 3.18
C GLY A 182 -1.47 1.17 2.12
N ILE A 183 -0.24 0.74 2.41
CA ILE A 183 0.55 -0.12 1.50
C ILE A 183 -0.12 -1.49 1.33
N ALA A 184 -0.57 -2.12 2.41
CA ALA A 184 -1.26 -3.40 2.36
C ALA A 184 -2.53 -3.32 1.50
N ASN A 185 -3.28 -2.23 1.60
CA ASN A 185 -4.48 -2.00 0.80
C ASN A 185 -4.16 -1.86 -0.70
N VAL A 186 -3.12 -1.11 -1.05
CA VAL A 186 -2.65 -1.00 -2.44
C VAL A 186 -2.22 -2.36 -2.99
N LEU A 187 -1.43 -3.12 -2.22
CA LEU A 187 -0.90 -4.40 -2.66
C LEU A 187 -1.99 -5.47 -2.81
N LYS A 188 -3.06 -5.40 -2.02
CA LYS A 188 -4.22 -6.29 -2.12
C LYS A 188 -4.89 -6.28 -3.50
N GLU A 189 -4.98 -5.10 -4.10
CA GLU A 189 -5.62 -4.93 -5.42
C GLU A 189 -4.74 -5.48 -6.55
N SER A 190 -3.43 -5.56 -6.32
CA SER A 190 -2.48 -6.12 -7.27
C SER A 190 -2.41 -7.65 -7.17
N ARG A 191 -2.93 -8.36 -8.19
CA ARG A 191 -3.01 -9.84 -8.21
C ARG A 191 -1.67 -10.57 -7.98
N SER A 192 -0.53 -9.93 -8.23
CA SER A 192 0.80 -10.54 -8.09
C SER A 192 1.44 -10.42 -6.71
N SER A 193 0.85 -9.66 -5.79
CA SER A 193 1.56 -9.19 -4.59
C SER A 193 0.90 -9.60 -3.26
N SER A 194 0.07 -10.65 -3.26
CA SER A 194 -0.65 -11.10 -2.05
C SER A 194 0.27 -11.40 -0.86
N LYS A 195 1.45 -11.97 -1.11
CA LYS A 195 2.47 -12.21 -0.06
C LYS A 195 3.02 -10.92 0.54
N ASP A 196 3.23 -9.91 -0.28
CA ASP A 196 3.77 -8.64 0.19
C ASP A 196 2.68 -7.84 0.91
N SER A 197 1.42 -7.87 0.44
CA SER A 197 0.25 -7.37 1.19
C SER A 197 0.21 -7.98 2.59
N PHE A 198 0.28 -9.31 2.68
CA PHE A 198 0.26 -10.03 3.95
C PHE A 198 1.42 -9.62 4.88
N LYS A 199 2.64 -9.47 4.36
CA LYS A 199 3.79 -8.97 5.14
C LYS A 199 3.57 -7.57 5.70
N PHE A 200 2.92 -6.68 4.94
CA PHE A 200 2.62 -5.33 5.44
C PHE A 200 1.47 -5.34 6.46
N LEU A 201 0.48 -6.23 6.32
CA LEU A 201 -0.54 -6.45 7.35
C LEU A 201 0.06 -6.95 8.66
N THR A 202 0.98 -7.92 8.62
CA THR A 202 1.64 -8.39 9.84
C THR A 202 2.51 -7.29 10.48
N LYS A 203 3.22 -6.48 9.67
CA LYS A 203 3.91 -5.27 10.16
C LYS A 203 2.95 -4.28 10.82
N TYR A 204 1.77 -4.06 10.23
CA TYR A 204 0.72 -3.20 10.80
C TYR A 204 0.24 -3.73 12.15
N LEU A 205 -0.13 -5.01 12.25
CA LEU A 205 -0.60 -5.61 13.51
C LEU A 205 0.47 -5.61 14.60
N ALA A 206 1.74 -5.83 14.25
CA ALA A 206 2.85 -5.78 15.19
C ALA A 206 3.01 -4.41 15.88
N THR A 207 2.57 -3.32 15.24
CA THR A 207 2.64 -1.98 15.83
C THR A 207 1.73 -1.79 17.05
N PHE A 208 0.77 -2.68 17.30
CA PHE A 208 -0.13 -2.62 18.46
C PHE A 208 0.44 -3.32 19.70
N SER A 209 1.67 -3.84 19.62
CA SER A 209 2.32 -4.49 20.75
C SER A 209 2.56 -3.49 21.89
N GLY A 210 1.95 -3.75 23.06
CA GLY A 210 2.05 -2.88 24.24
C GLY A 210 1.05 -1.73 24.28
N GLU A 211 0.12 -1.65 23.33
CA GLU A 211 -1.00 -0.70 23.36
C GLU A 211 -2.12 -1.15 24.30
N ASP A 212 -2.98 -0.20 24.67
CA ASP A 212 -4.15 -0.47 25.49
C ASP A 212 -5.31 -1.08 24.68
N ALA A 213 -6.30 -1.63 25.37
CA ALA A 213 -7.43 -2.32 24.76
C ALA A 213 -8.27 -1.43 23.81
N HIS A 214 -8.39 -0.13 24.10
CA HIS A 214 -9.15 0.79 23.27
C HIS A 214 -8.44 1.04 21.93
N THR A 215 -7.13 1.24 21.96
CA THR A 215 -6.33 1.41 20.73
C THR A 215 -6.30 0.11 19.91
N MET A 216 -6.25 -1.06 20.55
CA MET A 216 -6.26 -2.36 19.86
C MET A 216 -7.57 -2.66 19.12
N ASP A 217 -8.70 -2.07 19.53
CA ASP A 217 -9.98 -2.28 18.84
C ASP A 217 -9.92 -1.86 17.36
N GLU A 218 -9.11 -0.85 17.01
CA GLU A 218 -8.88 -0.40 15.63
C GLU A 218 -8.32 -1.50 14.72
N ALA A 219 -7.57 -2.46 15.29
CA ALA A 219 -6.90 -3.51 14.53
C ALA A 219 -7.78 -4.73 14.24
N LYS A 220 -8.97 -4.86 14.84
CA LYS A 220 -9.76 -6.10 14.82
C LYS A 220 -10.13 -6.56 13.42
N GLU A 221 -10.58 -5.64 12.57
CA GLU A 221 -10.98 -5.99 11.20
C GLU A 221 -9.79 -6.45 10.35
N GLU A 222 -8.64 -5.79 10.50
CA GLU A 222 -7.41 -6.16 9.79
C GLU A 222 -6.75 -7.41 10.36
N ALA A 223 -6.93 -7.70 11.66
CA ALA A 223 -6.53 -8.97 12.28
C ALA A 223 -7.35 -10.14 11.71
N VAL A 224 -8.68 -9.98 11.62
CA VAL A 224 -9.57 -10.94 10.96
C VAL A 224 -9.16 -11.13 9.50
N ARG A 225 -8.93 -10.04 8.76
CA ARG A 225 -8.45 -10.10 7.38
C ARG A 225 -7.15 -10.89 7.27
N THR A 226 -6.20 -10.65 8.17
CA THR A 226 -4.92 -11.36 8.20
C THR A 226 -5.12 -12.86 8.41
N ILE A 227 -6.01 -13.26 9.33
CA ILE A 227 -6.35 -14.68 9.53
C ILE A 227 -6.94 -15.30 8.26
N ILE A 228 -7.89 -14.61 7.62
CA ILE A 228 -8.55 -15.11 6.41
C ILE A 228 -7.55 -15.21 5.24
N GLU A 229 -6.67 -14.21 5.05
CA GLU A 229 -5.63 -14.24 4.03
C GLU A 229 -4.62 -15.37 4.29
N PHE A 230 -4.25 -15.59 5.56
CA PHE A 230 -3.43 -16.73 5.96
C PHE A 230 -4.12 -18.04 5.57
N VAL A 231 -5.35 -18.29 6.00
CA VAL A 231 -6.07 -19.54 5.71
C VAL A 231 -6.25 -19.78 4.20
N LYS A 232 -6.57 -18.73 3.43
CA LYS A 232 -6.76 -18.82 1.97
C LYS A 232 -5.47 -19.13 1.21
N SER A 233 -4.32 -18.72 1.73
CA SER A 233 -3.07 -18.81 1.00
C SER A 233 -2.45 -20.21 1.14
N PRO A 234 -2.30 -20.98 0.05
CA PRO A 234 -1.83 -22.37 0.12
C PRO A 234 -0.35 -22.50 0.51
N ASP A 235 0.42 -21.43 0.40
CA ASP A 235 1.87 -21.40 0.57
C ASP A 235 2.35 -20.47 1.70
N MET A 236 1.45 -19.98 2.55
CA MET A 236 1.77 -19.21 3.75
C MET A 236 1.66 -20.10 5.00
N PHE A 237 2.77 -20.33 5.69
CA PHE A 237 2.83 -21.17 6.90
C PHE A 237 3.39 -20.41 8.10
N GLN A 238 3.09 -19.11 8.20
CA GLN A 238 3.57 -18.26 9.27
C GLN A 238 2.94 -18.66 10.63
N CYS A 239 3.77 -19.10 11.59
CA CYS A 239 3.32 -19.69 12.86
C CYS A 239 3.20 -18.70 14.03
N ASP A 240 3.78 -17.50 13.92
CA ASP A 240 3.86 -16.48 14.99
C ASP A 240 2.63 -15.57 15.05
N LEU A 241 1.59 -15.83 14.25
CA LEU A 241 0.37 -15.00 14.22
C LEU A 241 -0.38 -15.00 15.56
N LEU A 242 -0.38 -16.11 16.30
CA LEU A 242 -1.03 -16.19 17.62
C LEU A 242 -0.31 -15.35 18.69
N ASP A 243 0.98 -15.07 18.50
CA ASP A 243 1.78 -14.31 19.46
C ASP A 243 1.50 -12.80 19.38
N MET A 244 0.79 -12.34 18.33
CA MET A 244 0.46 -10.93 18.12
C MET A 244 -0.72 -10.52 19.02
N PRO A 245 -0.57 -9.52 19.91
CA PRO A 245 -1.66 -9.07 20.79
C PRO A 245 -2.92 -8.62 20.03
N ALA A 246 -2.73 -7.98 18.88
CA ALA A 246 -3.82 -7.54 18.01
C ALA A 246 -4.65 -8.71 17.43
N ILE A 247 -4.08 -9.91 17.34
CA ILE A 247 -4.79 -11.14 16.96
C ILE A 247 -5.35 -11.83 18.21
N GLY A 248 -4.58 -11.89 19.29
CA GLY A 248 -4.97 -12.51 20.56
C GLY A 248 -6.25 -11.92 21.16
N GLN A 249 -6.48 -10.62 21.02
CA GLN A 249 -7.72 -9.97 21.49
C GLN A 249 -9.00 -10.56 20.88
N LEU A 250 -8.91 -11.18 19.70
CA LEU A 250 -10.07 -11.76 19.02
C LEU A 250 -10.59 -13.01 19.74
N GLU A 251 -9.81 -13.66 20.60
CA GLU A 251 -10.23 -14.86 21.35
C GLU A 251 -11.48 -14.60 22.20
N ASN A 252 -11.58 -13.41 22.79
CA ASN A 252 -12.68 -13.00 23.67
C ASN A 252 -13.68 -12.06 22.97
N ASP A 253 -13.55 -11.85 21.66
CA ASP A 253 -14.43 -10.95 20.91
C ASP A 253 -15.74 -11.64 20.51
N ALA A 254 -16.87 -11.01 20.80
CA ALA A 254 -18.20 -11.58 20.56
C ALA A 254 -18.48 -11.89 19.07
N LYS A 255 -17.83 -11.19 18.14
CA LYS A 255 -18.03 -11.33 16.70
C LYS A 255 -16.94 -12.20 16.06
N TYR A 256 -15.71 -12.12 16.55
CA TYR A 256 -14.53 -12.66 15.87
C TYR A 256 -13.89 -13.88 16.55
N ALA A 257 -14.39 -14.32 17.72
CA ALA A 257 -13.87 -15.49 18.44
C ALA A 257 -13.78 -16.76 17.56
N SER A 258 -14.76 -17.02 16.70
CA SER A 258 -14.73 -18.17 15.80
C SER A 258 -13.63 -18.09 14.73
N VAL A 259 -13.26 -16.87 14.30
CA VAL A 259 -12.15 -16.67 13.35
C VAL A 259 -10.81 -16.90 14.04
N TYR A 260 -10.66 -16.44 15.28
CA TYR A 260 -9.49 -16.75 16.10
C TYR A 260 -9.37 -18.25 16.37
N GLN A 261 -10.47 -18.92 16.71
CA GLN A 261 -10.50 -20.38 16.89
C GLN A 261 -10.04 -21.11 15.63
N LEU A 262 -10.47 -20.66 14.45
CA LEU A 262 -10.00 -21.20 13.17
C LEU A 262 -8.47 -21.07 13.02
N LEU A 263 -7.91 -19.89 13.32
CA LEU A 263 -6.44 -19.69 13.30
C LEU A 263 -5.75 -20.67 14.27
N LYS A 264 -6.26 -20.77 15.50
CA LYS A 264 -5.72 -21.66 16.55
C LYS A 264 -5.69 -23.10 16.07
N ILE A 265 -6.76 -23.59 15.45
CA ILE A 265 -6.82 -24.94 14.86
C ILE A 265 -5.74 -25.12 13.79
N PHE A 266 -5.60 -24.16 12.87
CA PHE A 266 -4.60 -24.26 11.81
C PHE A 266 -3.17 -24.31 12.34
N LEU A 267 -2.88 -23.63 13.46
CA LEU A 267 -1.54 -23.53 14.01
C LEU A 267 -1.21 -24.57 15.08
N THR A 268 -2.21 -25.14 15.77
CA THR A 268 -1.98 -26.01 16.93
C THR A 268 -2.65 -27.37 16.84
N GLN A 269 -3.48 -27.63 15.82
CA GLN A 269 -4.21 -28.89 15.67
C GLN A 269 -3.97 -29.50 14.29
N ARG A 270 -4.47 -30.72 14.10
CA ARG A 270 -4.39 -31.47 12.84
C ARG A 270 -5.71 -31.39 12.07
N LEU A 271 -5.75 -32.07 10.93
CA LEU A 271 -6.87 -32.08 9.99
C LEU A 271 -8.22 -32.43 10.65
N ASP A 272 -8.22 -33.36 11.60
CA ASP A 272 -9.40 -33.76 12.39
C ASP A 272 -10.04 -32.57 13.11
N GLY A 273 -9.25 -31.75 13.80
CA GLY A 273 -9.72 -30.54 14.49
C GLY A 273 -10.37 -29.53 13.52
N TYR A 274 -9.84 -29.40 12.31
CA TYR A 274 -10.47 -28.57 11.27
C TYR A 274 -11.80 -29.14 10.78
N LEU A 275 -11.88 -30.46 10.58
CA LEU A 275 -13.12 -31.11 10.11
C LEU A 275 -14.24 -30.99 11.14
N GLU A 276 -13.93 -31.16 12.42
CA GLU A 276 -14.88 -30.94 13.52
C GLU A 276 -15.37 -29.49 13.55
N PHE A 277 -14.44 -28.53 13.43
CA PHE A 277 -14.80 -27.11 13.37
C PHE A 277 -15.67 -26.78 12.15
N GLN A 278 -15.34 -27.34 10.98
CA GLN A 278 -16.09 -27.10 9.75
C GLN A 278 -17.53 -27.65 9.83
N ALA A 279 -17.73 -28.80 10.49
CA ALA A 279 -19.06 -29.39 10.65
C ALA A 279 -20.02 -28.45 11.41
N GLY A 280 -19.52 -27.74 12.43
CA GLY A 280 -20.28 -26.75 13.19
C GLY A 280 -20.33 -25.34 12.58
N ASN A 281 -19.37 -24.97 11.73
CA ASN A 281 -19.14 -23.58 11.30
C ASN A 281 -19.12 -23.38 9.76
N SER A 282 -19.70 -24.31 8.99
CA SER A 282 -19.65 -24.27 7.52
C SER A 282 -20.18 -22.96 6.90
N ALA A 283 -21.23 -22.36 7.49
CA ALA A 283 -21.77 -21.08 7.05
C ALA A 283 -20.80 -19.91 7.28
N LEU A 284 -20.06 -19.92 8.38
CA LEU A 284 -19.05 -18.92 8.70
C LEU A 284 -17.87 -18.99 7.72
N LEU A 285 -17.40 -20.20 7.38
CA LEU A 285 -16.34 -20.35 6.39
C LEU A 285 -16.75 -19.79 5.02
N LYS A 286 -18.00 -20.08 4.61
CA LYS A 286 -18.57 -19.56 3.36
C LYS A 286 -18.71 -18.03 3.36
N SER A 287 -19.10 -17.40 4.48
CA SER A 287 -19.25 -15.94 4.55
C SER A 287 -17.91 -15.20 4.37
N TYR A 288 -16.80 -15.80 4.82
CA TYR A 288 -15.45 -15.29 4.56
C TYR A 288 -14.87 -15.72 3.21
N GLY A 289 -15.61 -16.46 2.39
CA GLY A 289 -15.18 -16.97 1.09
C GLY A 289 -14.06 -18.00 1.18
N LEU A 290 -14.02 -18.80 2.25
CA LEU A 290 -13.09 -19.91 2.41
C LEU A 290 -13.65 -21.15 1.68
N VAL A 291 -12.83 -21.72 0.80
CA VAL A 291 -13.16 -22.95 0.08
C VAL A 291 -12.69 -24.13 0.92
N HIS A 292 -13.60 -25.08 1.17
CA HIS A 292 -13.34 -26.23 2.04
C HIS A 292 -12.17 -27.08 1.56
N GLU A 293 -12.11 -27.39 0.26
CA GLU A 293 -11.04 -28.20 -0.34
C GLU A 293 -9.66 -27.54 -0.19
N ASP A 294 -9.57 -26.23 -0.36
CA ASP A 294 -8.32 -25.48 -0.19
C ASP A 294 -7.85 -25.51 1.27
N CYS A 295 -8.81 -25.38 2.21
CA CYS A 295 -8.52 -25.49 3.64
C CYS A 295 -8.05 -26.91 4.01
N ILE A 296 -8.69 -27.97 3.47
CA ILE A 296 -8.25 -29.36 3.67
C ILE A 296 -6.83 -29.56 3.12
N ALA A 297 -6.55 -29.09 1.90
CA ALA A 297 -5.24 -29.24 1.28
C ALA A 297 -4.15 -28.60 2.14
N LYS A 298 -4.40 -27.40 2.67
CA LYS A 298 -3.49 -26.72 3.58
C LYS A 298 -3.34 -27.44 4.92
N MET A 299 -4.45 -27.85 5.55
CA MET A 299 -4.42 -28.57 6.82
C MET A 299 -3.71 -29.92 6.72
N ARG A 300 -3.80 -30.61 5.57
CA ARG A 300 -3.01 -31.82 5.31
C ARG A 300 -1.52 -31.53 5.33
N LEU A 301 -1.07 -30.45 4.67
CA LEU A 301 0.34 -30.05 4.71
C LEU A 301 0.80 -29.71 6.12
N MET A 302 0.01 -28.94 6.87
CA MET A 302 0.35 -28.56 8.25
C MET A 302 0.38 -29.78 9.18
N SER A 303 -0.57 -30.70 9.05
CA SER A 303 -0.60 -31.94 9.82
C SER A 303 0.59 -32.85 9.51
N LEU A 304 1.04 -32.88 8.24
CA LEU A 304 2.24 -33.63 7.84
C LEU A 304 3.52 -33.03 8.45
N VAL A 305 3.63 -31.69 8.46
CA VAL A 305 4.76 -30.99 9.09
C VAL A 305 4.80 -31.26 10.59
N ASP A 306 3.65 -31.23 11.26
CA ASP A 306 3.54 -31.58 12.68
C ASP A 306 3.97 -33.03 12.96
N LEU A 307 3.51 -33.99 12.15
CA LEU A 307 3.94 -35.39 12.27
C LEU A 307 5.47 -35.55 12.13
N GLY A 308 6.07 -34.81 11.21
CA GLY A 308 7.51 -34.82 10.96
C GLY A 308 8.35 -34.04 11.96
N SER A 309 7.72 -33.22 12.81
CA SER A 309 8.40 -32.50 13.90
C SER A 309 8.71 -33.40 15.09
N ASN A 310 8.25 -34.66 15.08
CA ASN A 310 8.58 -35.64 16.11
C ASN A 310 10.02 -36.18 15.95
N GLU A 311 10.67 -36.48 17.07
CA GLU A 311 12.12 -36.77 17.16
C GLU A 311 12.59 -38.04 16.42
N SER A 312 11.68 -38.94 16.02
CA SER A 312 12.05 -40.24 15.45
C SER A 312 12.57 -40.18 14.01
N GLY A 313 12.31 -39.09 13.27
CA GLY A 313 12.67 -38.92 11.84
C GLY A 313 12.05 -39.94 10.87
N GLN A 314 11.30 -40.93 11.39
CA GLN A 314 10.60 -41.96 10.63
C GLN A 314 9.12 -41.94 11.00
N ILE A 315 8.27 -41.78 9.99
CA ILE A 315 6.81 -41.73 10.15
C ILE A 315 6.20 -42.92 9.40
N PRO A 316 5.51 -43.85 10.08
CA PRO A 316 4.85 -44.96 9.41
C PRO A 316 3.79 -44.47 8.40
N TYR A 317 3.74 -45.08 7.22
CA TYR A 317 2.77 -44.71 6.18
C TYR A 317 1.31 -44.82 6.65
N GLY A 318 0.98 -45.83 7.45
CA GLY A 318 -0.36 -45.98 8.03
C GLY A 318 -0.78 -44.74 8.84
N LEU A 319 0.14 -44.22 9.67
CA LEU A 319 -0.10 -43.00 10.44
C LEU A 319 -0.31 -41.77 9.56
N ILE A 320 0.48 -41.64 8.48
CA ILE A 320 0.31 -40.55 7.49
C ILE A 320 -1.07 -40.66 6.82
N LYS A 321 -1.43 -41.85 6.36
CA LYS A 321 -2.71 -42.11 5.70
C LYS A 321 -3.89 -41.73 6.59
N ASP A 322 -3.87 -42.18 7.84
CA ASP A 322 -4.95 -41.95 8.80
C ASP A 322 -5.04 -40.46 9.20
N THR A 323 -3.90 -39.82 9.44
CA THR A 323 -3.84 -38.39 9.83
C THR A 323 -4.29 -37.46 8.71
N LEU A 324 -3.87 -37.73 7.47
CA LEU A 324 -4.20 -36.88 6.32
C LEU A 324 -5.56 -37.23 5.68
N GLN A 325 -6.20 -38.31 6.14
CA GLN A 325 -7.45 -38.85 5.60
C GLN A 325 -7.39 -38.96 4.06
N VAL A 326 -6.28 -39.51 3.56
CA VAL A 326 -6.10 -39.78 2.13
C VAL A 326 -6.38 -41.26 1.89
N TYR A 327 -7.51 -41.53 1.23
CA TYR A 327 -7.74 -42.85 0.66
C TYR A 327 -6.97 -42.93 -0.66
N PHE A 328 -6.22 -44.02 -0.86
CA PHE A 328 -5.67 -44.31 -2.16
C PHE A 328 -6.85 -44.37 -3.15
N LEU A 329 -6.80 -43.56 -4.21
CA LEU A 329 -7.76 -43.61 -5.30
C LEU A 329 -7.73 -45.02 -5.92
N THR A 330 -8.59 -45.91 -5.44
CA THR A 330 -9.04 -47.06 -6.22
C THR A 330 -9.82 -46.61 -7.47
N PHE A 331 -10.17 -45.33 -7.59
CA PHE A 331 -10.81 -44.76 -8.78
C PHE A 331 -9.86 -44.33 -9.92
N LEU A 332 -8.60 -43.98 -9.65
CA LEU A 332 -7.62 -43.73 -10.73
C LEU A 332 -6.94 -45.03 -11.19
N LEU A 333 -6.88 -46.05 -10.32
CA LEU A 333 -6.31 -47.33 -10.70
C LEU A 333 -7.27 -48.20 -11.51
N LEU A 334 -8.60 -48.03 -11.44
CA LEU A 334 -9.52 -48.83 -12.26
C LEU A 334 -9.59 -48.38 -13.73
N ASP A 335 -9.40 -47.08 -14.01
CA ASP A 335 -9.26 -46.59 -15.40
C ASP A 335 -7.85 -46.84 -15.98
N LEU A 336 -6.82 -46.98 -15.13
CA LEU A 336 -5.46 -47.35 -15.55
C LEU A 336 -5.20 -48.87 -15.55
N TRP A 337 -5.99 -49.67 -14.82
CA TRP A 337 -5.82 -51.14 -14.78
C TRP A 337 -6.22 -51.84 -16.07
N TYR A 338 -7.04 -51.20 -16.92
CA TYR A 338 -7.32 -51.72 -18.26
C TYR A 338 -6.31 -51.23 -19.33
N GLY A 339 -5.35 -50.37 -18.98
CA GLY A 339 -4.55 -49.63 -19.96
C GLY A 339 -3.06 -49.94 -20.06
N LEU A 340 -2.34 -50.33 -18.99
CA LEU A 340 -0.88 -50.49 -19.08
C LEU A 340 -0.35 -51.68 -18.28
N PHE A 341 -0.44 -52.83 -18.94
CA PHE A 341 0.24 -54.07 -18.59
C PHE A 341 1.69 -54.06 -19.11
N VAL A 342 2.59 -53.22 -18.58
CA VAL A 342 4.05 -53.45 -18.67
C VAL A 342 4.75 -52.88 -17.42
N VAL A 343 4.93 -53.75 -16.43
CA VAL A 343 5.87 -53.56 -15.32
C VAL A 343 7.27 -53.89 -15.83
N ASN A 344 8.25 -53.01 -15.62
CA ASN A 344 9.65 -53.36 -15.77
C ASN A 344 10.47 -52.75 -14.62
N VAL A 345 10.47 -53.45 -13.47
CA VAL A 345 11.52 -53.34 -12.45
C VAL A 345 11.81 -54.76 -11.92
N LEU A 346 12.62 -55.48 -12.69
CA LEU A 346 13.63 -56.44 -12.24
C LEU A 346 14.96 -55.74 -12.57
N GLN A 347 16.02 -55.66 -11.77
CA GLN A 347 16.50 -56.53 -10.71
C GLN A 347 17.56 -55.76 -9.92
N VAL A 348 17.62 -56.01 -8.61
CA VAL A 348 18.81 -55.84 -7.79
C VAL A 348 19.85 -56.89 -8.25
N SER A 349 21.09 -56.46 -8.40
CA SER A 349 22.31 -57.22 -8.11
C SER A 349 23.31 -56.27 -7.50
#